data_AF-A0A7J2LKG7-F1
#
_entry.id   AF-A0A7J2LKG7-F1
#
_cell.length_a   1.000
_cell.length_b   1.000
_cell.length_c   1.000
_cell.angle_alpha   90.00
_cell.angle_beta   90.00
_cell.angle_gamma   90.00
#
_symmetry.space_group_name_H-M   'P 1'
#
loop_
_entity.id
_entity.type
_entity.pdbx_description
1 polymer ?
#
loop_
_entity_poly.entity_id
_entity_poly.type
_entity_poly.pdbx_seq_one_letter_code
_entity_poly.pdbx_strand_id
1 'polypeptide(L)'
;KIVQSTGGTLLFGIAITGMLLAIFLKNKKGQRNLKLAAILAVWFLASIYASLKGVRFTLLLGPAFAIAFGVGAGLITQKLSDFSEKSMGVNKKAGMIILIAAFGVIIATSGMTLDDHKMATHDVPIVNDAWFNTLKYIKDNSQTNAIINSWWDYGHHFKYFADRAVTFDGASQNSPMAHWIGKVLATKDEEEAVGILRMLDCGSNTAFEKINEKFKEPYKSVTLLYKIIKMNKTEAAKELERNNFSNAEEILKFTHCNPPEDFFITSGDMIGKAGVWAHFGLWDFRKADMWINMRGLDKDSFIKKVTQKYNISEDKAEDYYNELQSITNEEEANKWISPWPGYPAKWITCKEKNKEITCANVKIDVLKKEAIVQTQQGTGIAYSLIYMSKKGELKEKMSERSNMGLSVLLVPTKDRAFKATLLSPELSTSMFTRLYYLEGHGLRHFKKVFEDVELAQGPIYTWKIDWKGGEPNILEAIKPKTKVSAGDKVAIDYIGWLDNGTIFDSSIKDWRNKSITNESEFEDQETIPMIFTAGEGKLIPGFEEAIMGMKKGEEKVVAIPPEKAYGTNTSKHFLANKTLNFKIKVEEIV
;
A
#
# COMPACT_ATOMS: atom_id res chain seq x y z
N LYS A 1 -11.58 -23.46 -15.71
CA LYS A 1 -11.19 -23.46 -14.28
C LYS A 1 -11.33 -24.84 -13.65
N ILE A 2 -12.54 -25.36 -13.34
CA ILE A 2 -12.70 -26.69 -12.69
C ILE A 2 -11.90 -27.80 -13.39
N VAL A 3 -12.05 -27.94 -14.71
CA VAL A 3 -11.32 -28.94 -15.52
C VAL A 3 -9.79 -28.77 -15.41
N GLN A 4 -9.30 -27.54 -15.36
CA GLN A 4 -7.87 -27.27 -15.20
C GLN A 4 -7.41 -27.63 -13.78
N SER A 5 -8.20 -27.28 -12.76
CA SER A 5 -7.94 -27.63 -11.35
C SER A 5 -7.95 -29.14 -11.08
N THR A 6 -8.48 -29.95 -11.99
CA THR A 6 -8.45 -31.42 -11.92
C THR A 6 -7.45 -32.04 -12.91
N GLY A 7 -6.45 -31.28 -13.36
CA GLY A 7 -5.36 -31.76 -14.22
C GLY A 7 -5.68 -31.87 -15.72
N GLY A 8 -6.73 -31.17 -16.18
CA GLY A 8 -7.03 -30.96 -17.59
C GLY A 8 -8.10 -31.89 -18.17
N THR A 9 -8.42 -31.66 -19.45
CA THR A 9 -9.53 -32.31 -20.15
C THR A 9 -9.41 -33.83 -20.20
N LEU A 10 -8.19 -34.37 -20.33
CA LEU A 10 -7.96 -35.81 -20.39
C LEU A 10 -8.34 -36.51 -19.08
N LEU A 11 -7.77 -36.06 -17.94
CA LEU A 11 -8.05 -36.65 -16.63
C LEU A 11 -9.52 -36.46 -16.25
N PHE A 12 -10.08 -35.29 -16.55
CA PHE A 12 -11.50 -35.01 -16.32
C PHE A 12 -12.42 -35.89 -17.16
N GLY A 13 -12.09 -36.13 -18.43
CA GLY A 13 -12.84 -37.03 -19.31
C GLY A 13 -12.81 -38.48 -18.81
N ILE A 14 -11.64 -38.96 -18.35
CA ILE A 14 -11.49 -40.29 -17.76
C ILE A 14 -12.33 -40.41 -16.49
N ALA A 15 -12.34 -39.39 -15.63
CA ALA A 15 -13.16 -39.38 -14.42
C ALA A 15 -14.66 -39.43 -14.73
N ILE A 16 -15.16 -38.61 -15.67
CA ILE A 16 -16.57 -38.65 -16.09
C ILE A 16 -16.93 -40.04 -16.64
N THR A 17 -16.07 -40.59 -17.50
CA THR A 17 -16.30 -41.91 -18.09
C THR A 17 -16.29 -42.99 -17.01
N GLY A 18 -15.39 -42.91 -16.04
CA GLY A 18 -15.36 -43.82 -14.89
C GLY A 18 -16.61 -43.73 -14.03
N MET A 19 -17.09 -42.52 -13.74
CA MET A 19 -18.35 -42.29 -13.04
C MET A 19 -19.54 -42.91 -13.79
N LEU A 20 -19.68 -42.66 -15.09
CA LEU A 20 -20.78 -43.20 -15.91
C LEU A 20 -20.69 -44.73 -16.03
N LEU A 21 -19.49 -45.26 -16.20
CA LEU A 21 -19.26 -46.69 -16.37
C LEU A 21 -19.31 -47.48 -15.06
N ALA A 22 -19.24 -46.81 -13.90
CA ALA A 22 -19.39 -47.44 -12.59
C ALA A 22 -20.72 -48.20 -12.45
N ILE A 23 -21.77 -47.74 -13.12
CA ILE A 23 -23.10 -48.38 -13.15
C ILE A 23 -23.06 -49.79 -13.77
N PHE A 24 -22.11 -50.02 -14.68
CA PHE A 24 -21.97 -51.30 -15.38
C PHE A 24 -20.99 -52.27 -14.69
N LEU A 25 -20.32 -51.84 -13.61
CA LEU A 25 -19.40 -52.68 -12.85
C LEU A 25 -20.16 -53.82 -12.14
N LYS A 26 -19.67 -55.04 -12.35
CA LYS A 26 -20.17 -56.25 -11.69
C LYS A 26 -19.18 -56.67 -10.59
N ASN A 27 -19.71 -57.08 -9.44
CA ASN A 27 -18.92 -57.65 -8.34
C ASN A 27 -18.47 -59.09 -8.67
N LYS A 28 -17.69 -59.72 -7.77
CA LYS A 28 -17.22 -61.12 -7.92
C LYS A 28 -18.35 -62.15 -8.08
N LYS A 29 -19.60 -61.79 -7.73
CA LYS A 29 -20.81 -62.61 -7.88
C LYS A 29 -21.62 -62.24 -9.15
N GLY A 30 -21.08 -61.39 -10.03
CA GLY A 30 -21.73 -60.94 -11.26
C GLY A 30 -22.82 -59.88 -11.09
N GLN A 31 -23.07 -59.40 -9.87
CA GLN A 31 -24.13 -58.43 -9.57
C GLN A 31 -23.62 -56.99 -9.70
N ARG A 32 -24.47 -56.10 -10.23
CA ARG A 32 -24.14 -54.67 -10.37
C ARG A 32 -24.26 -53.95 -9.02
N ASN A 33 -23.30 -53.07 -8.71
CA ASN A 33 -23.35 -52.26 -7.49
C ASN A 33 -23.92 -50.86 -7.75
N LEU A 34 -25.20 -50.82 -8.11
CA LEU A 34 -25.94 -49.60 -8.47
C LEU A 34 -25.93 -48.56 -7.35
N LYS A 35 -25.93 -48.98 -6.08
CA LYS A 35 -25.90 -48.09 -4.92
C LYS A 35 -24.62 -47.26 -4.88
N LEU A 36 -23.45 -47.90 -5.02
CA LEU A 36 -22.16 -47.19 -5.01
C LEU A 36 -22.00 -46.27 -6.23
N ALA A 37 -22.45 -46.73 -7.40
CA ALA A 37 -22.42 -45.91 -8.61
C ALA A 37 -23.31 -44.66 -8.46
N ALA A 38 -24.50 -44.80 -7.88
CA ALA A 38 -25.39 -43.68 -7.59
C ALA A 38 -24.78 -42.70 -6.57
N ILE A 39 -24.16 -43.20 -5.49
CA ILE A 39 -23.48 -42.35 -4.50
C ILE A 39 -22.34 -41.57 -5.15
N LEU A 40 -21.49 -42.23 -5.94
CA LEU A 40 -20.39 -41.59 -6.64
C LEU A 40 -20.89 -40.52 -7.61
N ALA A 41 -21.94 -40.81 -8.38
CA ALA A 41 -22.52 -39.85 -9.32
C ALA A 41 -23.12 -38.63 -8.61
N VAL A 42 -23.91 -38.84 -7.55
CA VAL A 42 -24.47 -37.74 -6.76
C VAL A 42 -23.37 -36.89 -6.12
N TRP A 43 -22.37 -37.52 -5.51
CA TRP A 43 -21.26 -36.82 -4.87
C TRP A 43 -20.42 -36.02 -5.87
N PHE A 44 -20.09 -36.61 -7.01
CA PHE A 44 -19.31 -35.96 -8.07
C PHE A 44 -20.08 -34.77 -8.68
N LEU A 45 -21.36 -34.95 -9.02
CA LEU A 45 -22.20 -33.88 -9.58
C LEU A 45 -22.45 -32.75 -8.57
N ALA A 46 -22.73 -33.07 -7.30
CA ALA A 46 -22.92 -32.08 -6.25
C ALA A 46 -21.63 -31.26 -6.02
N SER A 47 -20.47 -31.91 -6.05
CA SER A 47 -19.18 -31.24 -5.89
C SER A 47 -18.83 -30.34 -7.08
N ILE A 48 -19.16 -30.76 -8.31
CA ILE A 48 -19.05 -29.90 -9.49
C ILE A 48 -19.96 -28.68 -9.34
N TYR A 49 -21.22 -28.89 -8.95
CA TYR A 49 -22.16 -27.80 -8.76
C TYR A 49 -21.66 -26.78 -7.71
N ALA A 50 -21.16 -27.26 -6.57
CA ALA A 50 -20.56 -26.41 -5.55
C ALA A 50 -19.32 -25.65 -6.09
N SER A 51 -18.49 -26.32 -6.89
CA SER A 51 -17.29 -25.72 -7.52
C SER A 51 -17.63 -24.62 -8.54
N LEU A 52 -18.84 -24.64 -9.14
CA LEU A 52 -19.32 -23.55 -10.00
C LEU A 52 -19.64 -22.28 -9.20
N LYS A 53 -19.93 -22.40 -7.90
CA LYS A 53 -20.18 -21.26 -7.01
C LYS A 53 -18.91 -20.65 -6.44
N GLY A 54 -17.80 -21.41 -6.41
CA GLY A 54 -16.51 -20.89 -5.96
C GLY A 54 -15.40 -21.92 -6.09
N VAL A 55 -14.22 -21.44 -6.48
CA VAL A 55 -13.05 -22.31 -6.74
C VAL A 55 -12.65 -23.10 -5.50
N ARG A 56 -12.79 -22.55 -4.28
CA ARG A 56 -12.46 -23.27 -3.03
C ARG A 56 -13.20 -24.60 -2.86
N PHE A 57 -14.39 -24.74 -3.46
CA PHE A 57 -15.17 -25.97 -3.35
C PHE A 57 -14.65 -27.11 -4.24
N THR A 58 -13.66 -26.85 -5.10
CA THR A 58 -12.98 -27.92 -5.84
C THR A 58 -12.25 -28.89 -4.91
N LEU A 59 -11.88 -28.47 -3.70
CA LEU A 59 -11.33 -29.36 -2.67
C LEU A 59 -12.29 -30.52 -2.35
N LEU A 60 -13.61 -30.25 -2.35
CA LEU A 60 -14.64 -31.28 -2.13
C LEU A 60 -14.77 -32.24 -3.31
N LEU A 61 -14.44 -31.77 -4.52
CA LEU A 61 -14.44 -32.59 -5.73
C LEU A 61 -13.26 -33.58 -5.75
N GLY A 62 -12.13 -33.26 -5.10
CA GLY A 62 -10.90 -34.07 -5.12
C GLY A 62 -11.11 -35.57 -4.86
N PRO A 63 -11.72 -35.97 -3.73
CA PRO A 63 -11.92 -37.40 -3.44
C PRO A 63 -12.90 -38.09 -4.41
N ALA A 64 -14.03 -37.44 -4.74
CA ALA A 64 -14.99 -37.98 -5.71
C ALA A 64 -14.33 -38.17 -7.09
N PHE A 65 -13.50 -37.20 -7.47
CA PHE A 65 -12.73 -37.21 -8.70
C PHE A 65 -11.71 -38.34 -8.73
N ALA A 66 -10.92 -38.51 -7.67
CA ALA A 66 -9.93 -39.58 -7.58
C ALA A 66 -10.57 -40.96 -7.70
N ILE A 67 -11.73 -41.19 -7.07
CA ILE A 67 -12.46 -42.45 -7.16
C ILE A 67 -13.00 -42.66 -8.59
N ALA A 68 -13.66 -41.64 -9.16
CA ALA A 68 -14.20 -41.72 -10.51
C ALA A 68 -13.11 -41.94 -11.56
N PHE A 69 -11.99 -41.22 -11.44
CA PHE A 69 -10.80 -41.41 -12.26
C PHE A 69 -10.23 -42.82 -12.10
N GLY A 70 -10.06 -43.30 -10.87
CA GLY A 70 -9.55 -44.64 -10.60
C GLY A 70 -10.41 -45.75 -11.21
N VAL A 71 -11.74 -45.60 -11.16
CA VAL A 71 -12.68 -46.51 -11.84
C VAL A 71 -12.48 -46.46 -13.36
N GLY A 72 -12.42 -45.25 -13.94
CA GLY A 72 -12.24 -45.06 -15.38
C GLY A 72 -10.91 -45.62 -15.89
N ALA A 73 -9.81 -45.23 -15.26
CA ALA A 73 -8.46 -45.68 -15.56
C ALA A 73 -8.31 -47.19 -15.37
N GLY A 74 -8.91 -47.76 -14.31
CA GLY A 74 -8.92 -49.21 -14.08
C GLY A 74 -9.64 -49.98 -15.18
N LEU A 75 -10.81 -49.51 -15.61
CA LEU A 75 -11.58 -50.10 -16.73
C LEU A 75 -10.84 -50.00 -18.07
N ILE A 76 -10.22 -48.85 -18.35
CA ILE A 76 -9.40 -48.65 -19.53
C ILE A 76 -8.20 -49.60 -19.50
N THR A 77 -7.50 -49.67 -18.38
CA THR A 77 -6.35 -50.56 -18.16
C THR A 77 -6.73 -52.02 -18.40
N GLN A 78 -7.85 -52.47 -17.84
CA GLN A 78 -8.32 -53.84 -18.02
C GLN A 78 -8.62 -54.14 -19.49
N LYS A 79 -9.43 -53.31 -20.17
CA LYS A 79 -9.79 -53.51 -21.58
C LYS A 79 -8.58 -53.47 -22.51
N LEU A 80 -7.68 -52.52 -22.31
CA LEU A 80 -6.47 -52.40 -23.14
C LEU A 80 -5.52 -53.57 -22.88
N SER A 81 -5.35 -54.03 -21.63
CA SER A 81 -4.54 -55.21 -21.33
C SER A 81 -5.07 -56.49 -21.99
N ASP A 82 -6.40 -56.68 -21.99
CA ASP A 82 -7.06 -57.81 -22.66
C ASP A 82 -6.87 -57.74 -24.19
N PHE A 83 -6.92 -56.53 -24.76
CA PHE A 83 -6.67 -56.31 -26.18
C PHE A 83 -5.21 -56.56 -26.55
N SER A 84 -4.26 -56.04 -25.78
CA SER A 84 -2.82 -56.25 -26.01
C SER A 84 -2.42 -57.72 -25.91
N GLU A 85 -3.02 -58.48 -24.98
CA GLU A 85 -2.80 -59.92 -24.88
C GLU A 85 -3.27 -60.65 -26.15
N LYS A 86 -4.47 -60.33 -26.63
CA LYS A 86 -5.07 -60.98 -27.82
C LYS A 86 -4.43 -60.57 -29.14
N SER A 87 -4.09 -59.30 -29.31
CA SER A 87 -3.67 -58.73 -30.59
C SER A 87 -2.16 -58.60 -30.74
N MET A 88 -1.43 -58.46 -29.63
CA MET A 88 0.03 -58.18 -29.65
C MET A 88 0.85 -59.24 -28.90
N GLY A 89 0.22 -60.25 -28.29
CA GLY A 89 0.90 -61.31 -27.54
C GLY A 89 1.56 -60.85 -26.23
N VAL A 90 1.24 -59.63 -25.76
CA VAL A 90 1.81 -59.09 -24.52
C VAL A 90 1.12 -59.72 -23.32
N ASN A 91 1.88 -60.28 -22.37
CA ASN A 91 1.31 -60.84 -21.15
C ASN A 91 0.43 -59.81 -20.41
N LYS A 92 -0.80 -60.20 -20.04
CA LYS A 92 -1.77 -59.31 -19.39
C LYS A 92 -1.24 -58.58 -18.16
N LYS A 93 -0.46 -59.25 -17.30
CA LYS A 93 0.13 -58.60 -16.11
C LYS A 93 1.14 -57.53 -16.51
N ALA A 94 1.99 -57.82 -17.49
CA ALA A 94 2.94 -56.85 -18.02
C ALA A 94 2.21 -55.66 -18.67
N GLY A 95 1.16 -55.91 -19.47
CA GLY A 95 0.33 -54.86 -20.07
C GLY A 95 -0.35 -53.96 -19.03
N MET A 96 -0.89 -54.54 -17.95
CA MET A 96 -1.46 -53.76 -16.85
C MET A 96 -0.40 -52.88 -16.16
N ILE A 97 0.80 -53.41 -15.88
CA ILE A 97 1.88 -52.63 -15.25
C ILE A 97 2.29 -51.46 -16.13
N ILE A 98 2.47 -51.69 -17.44
CA ILE A 98 2.83 -50.64 -18.40
C ILE A 98 1.77 -49.54 -18.43
N LEU A 99 0.49 -49.90 -18.49
CA LEU A 99 -0.61 -48.93 -18.54
C LEU A 99 -0.76 -48.15 -17.22
N ILE A 100 -0.57 -48.81 -16.07
CA ILE A 100 -0.53 -48.13 -14.77
C ILE A 100 0.64 -47.14 -14.72
N ALA A 101 1.83 -47.55 -15.18
CA ALA A 101 2.98 -46.66 -15.26
C ALA A 101 2.72 -45.48 -16.21
N ALA A 102 2.07 -45.72 -17.35
CA ALA A 102 1.67 -44.68 -18.29
C ALA A 102 0.71 -43.67 -17.65
N PHE A 103 -0.32 -44.13 -16.93
CA PHE A 103 -1.20 -43.23 -16.16
C PHE A 103 -0.43 -42.47 -15.07
N GLY A 104 0.52 -43.12 -14.40
CA GLY A 104 1.42 -42.46 -13.44
C GLY A 104 2.20 -41.32 -14.06
N VAL A 105 2.78 -41.52 -15.25
CA VAL A 105 3.48 -40.48 -16.01
C VAL A 105 2.51 -39.36 -16.42
N ILE A 106 1.33 -39.68 -16.96
CA ILE A 106 0.33 -38.67 -17.36
C ILE A 106 -0.07 -37.78 -16.18
N ILE A 107 -0.28 -38.37 -14.99
CA ILE A 107 -0.59 -37.62 -13.77
C ILE A 107 0.62 -36.78 -13.35
N ALA A 108 1.82 -37.35 -13.33
CA ALA A 108 3.05 -36.65 -12.94
C ALA A 108 3.38 -35.45 -13.85
N THR A 109 3.10 -35.58 -15.15
CA THR A 109 3.29 -34.51 -16.15
C THR A 109 2.06 -33.64 -16.34
N SER A 110 0.98 -33.87 -15.59
CA SER A 110 -0.25 -33.07 -15.72
C SER A 110 0.01 -31.64 -15.26
N GLY A 111 -0.71 -30.68 -15.86
CA GLY A 111 -0.60 -29.27 -15.46
C GLY A 111 -0.88 -29.05 -13.98
N MET A 112 -1.81 -29.81 -13.40
CA MET A 112 -2.10 -29.77 -11.96
C MET A 112 -0.87 -30.12 -11.13
N THR A 113 -0.23 -31.27 -11.35
CA THR A 113 0.95 -31.68 -10.57
C THR A 113 2.13 -30.72 -10.74
N LEU A 114 2.34 -30.21 -11.95
CA LEU A 114 3.41 -29.25 -12.23
C LEU A 114 3.16 -27.90 -11.55
N ASP A 115 1.92 -27.40 -11.59
CA ASP A 115 1.53 -26.15 -10.94
C ASP A 115 1.55 -26.30 -9.41
N ASP A 116 1.09 -27.43 -8.87
CA ASP A 116 1.13 -27.77 -7.44
C ASP A 116 2.58 -27.81 -6.94
N HIS A 117 3.49 -28.46 -7.68
CA HIS A 117 4.91 -28.50 -7.32
C HIS A 117 5.52 -27.10 -7.32
N LYS A 118 5.28 -26.30 -8.36
CA LYS A 118 5.75 -24.91 -8.42
C LYS A 118 5.22 -24.09 -7.26
N MET A 119 3.94 -24.25 -6.91
CA MET A 119 3.35 -23.53 -5.79
C MET A 119 4.00 -23.95 -4.47
N ALA A 120 4.12 -25.26 -4.21
CA ALA A 120 4.72 -25.79 -2.99
C ALA A 120 6.19 -25.39 -2.80
N THR A 121 6.98 -25.27 -3.87
CA THR A 121 8.41 -24.88 -3.75
C THR A 121 8.64 -23.38 -3.65
N HIS A 122 7.64 -22.55 -3.97
CA HIS A 122 7.73 -21.09 -3.95
C HIS A 122 6.78 -20.45 -2.92
N ASP A 123 6.10 -21.25 -2.10
CA ASP A 123 5.19 -20.74 -1.09
C ASP A 123 5.98 -20.07 0.04
N VAL A 124 5.61 -18.83 0.36
CA VAL A 124 6.21 -18.05 1.44
C VAL A 124 5.15 -17.84 2.51
N PRO A 125 5.45 -18.06 3.80
CA PRO A 125 4.48 -17.82 4.87
C PRO A 125 3.90 -16.41 4.80
N ILE A 126 2.57 -16.30 4.89
CA ILE A 126 1.86 -15.01 4.93
C ILE A 126 2.34 -14.17 6.12
N VAL A 127 2.66 -14.82 7.24
CA VAL A 127 3.35 -14.20 8.39
C VAL A 127 4.81 -14.64 8.34
N ASN A 128 5.65 -13.80 7.74
CA ASN A 128 7.10 -13.97 7.77
C ASN A 128 7.73 -13.22 8.95
N ASP A 129 9.06 -13.19 8.99
CA ASP A 129 9.82 -12.58 10.08
C ASP A 129 9.48 -11.10 10.30
N ALA A 130 9.26 -10.32 9.22
CA ALA A 130 8.92 -8.90 9.33
C ALA A 130 7.55 -8.69 10.01
N TRP A 131 6.55 -9.51 9.65
CA TRP A 131 5.26 -9.53 10.33
C TRP A 131 5.38 -10.01 11.78
N PHE A 132 6.14 -11.08 12.02
CA PHE A 132 6.33 -11.61 13.37
C PHE A 132 6.97 -10.56 14.28
N ASN A 133 8.05 -9.90 13.84
CA ASN A 133 8.74 -8.85 14.58
C ASN A 133 7.81 -7.66 14.86
N THR A 134 7.02 -7.26 13.86
CA THR A 134 6.02 -6.19 14.00
C THR A 134 4.99 -6.50 15.09
N LEU A 135 4.40 -7.69 15.04
CA LEU A 135 3.36 -8.10 15.99
C LEU A 135 3.93 -8.37 17.39
N LYS A 136 5.14 -8.91 17.46
CA LYS A 136 5.89 -9.07 18.71
C LYS A 136 6.21 -7.71 19.35
N TYR A 137 6.63 -6.73 18.56
CA TYR A 137 6.86 -5.37 19.07
C TYR A 137 5.60 -4.82 19.74
N ILE A 138 4.43 -4.93 19.10
CA ILE A 138 3.16 -4.47 19.68
C ILE A 138 2.86 -5.24 20.97
N LYS A 139 3.00 -6.57 20.97
CA LYS A 139 2.77 -7.40 22.17
C LYS A 139 3.61 -6.96 23.36
N ASP A 140 4.89 -6.69 23.12
CA ASP A 140 5.87 -6.38 24.17
C ASP A 140 5.78 -4.91 24.64
N ASN A 141 5.22 -4.00 23.83
CA ASN A 141 5.23 -2.55 24.07
C ASN A 141 3.85 -1.88 24.19
N SER A 142 2.78 -2.66 24.39
CA SER A 142 1.41 -2.12 24.52
C SER A 142 0.66 -2.68 25.72
N GLN A 143 -0.38 -1.97 26.16
CA GLN A 143 -1.31 -2.46 27.18
C GLN A 143 -2.10 -3.69 26.67
N THR A 144 -2.50 -4.60 27.56
CA THR A 144 -3.21 -5.84 27.19
C THR A 144 -4.57 -5.59 26.53
N ASN A 145 -5.21 -4.45 26.82
CA ASN A 145 -6.46 -4.02 26.19
C ASN A 145 -6.24 -3.14 24.95
N ALA A 146 -5.01 -2.99 24.46
CA ALA A 146 -4.75 -2.25 23.23
C ALA A 146 -5.47 -2.90 22.04
N ILE A 147 -5.81 -2.07 21.06
CA ILE A 147 -6.50 -2.48 19.83
C ILE A 147 -5.55 -2.27 18.65
N ILE A 148 -5.54 -3.22 17.72
CA ILE A 148 -4.82 -3.12 16.45
C ILE A 148 -5.81 -2.93 15.31
N ASN A 149 -5.68 -1.81 14.61
CA ASN A 149 -6.48 -1.42 13.47
C ASN A 149 -5.70 -1.62 12.16
N SER A 150 -6.28 -2.36 11.21
CA SER A 150 -5.82 -2.47 9.82
C SER A 150 -6.91 -3.16 8.99
N TRP A 151 -6.61 -3.48 7.73
CA TRP A 151 -7.53 -4.26 6.89
C TRP A 151 -7.72 -5.69 7.40
N TRP A 152 -8.89 -6.29 7.15
CA TRP A 152 -9.34 -7.53 7.80
C TRP A 152 -8.48 -8.76 7.52
N ASP A 153 -7.82 -8.81 6.36
CA ASP A 153 -6.98 -9.95 5.93
C ASP A 153 -5.98 -10.39 7.00
N TYR A 154 -5.52 -9.43 7.83
CA TYR A 154 -4.46 -9.65 8.81
C TYR A 154 -4.98 -9.88 10.23
N GLY A 155 -6.27 -9.65 10.50
CA GLY A 155 -6.82 -9.58 11.86
C GLY A 155 -6.64 -10.86 12.68
N HIS A 156 -6.69 -12.04 12.06
CA HIS A 156 -6.43 -13.30 12.77
C HIS A 156 -4.96 -13.44 13.21
N HIS A 157 -4.02 -13.03 12.34
CA HIS A 157 -2.60 -13.05 12.67
C HIS A 157 -2.28 -12.07 13.80
N PHE A 158 -2.91 -10.90 13.78
CA PHE A 158 -2.73 -9.88 14.81
C PHE A 158 -3.18 -10.39 16.18
N LYS A 159 -4.39 -10.96 16.26
CA LYS A 159 -4.89 -11.59 17.49
C LYS A 159 -3.94 -12.67 18.01
N TYR A 160 -3.45 -13.52 17.13
CA TYR A 160 -2.61 -14.65 17.52
C TYR A 160 -1.22 -14.23 18.01
N PHE A 161 -0.49 -13.43 17.23
CA PHE A 161 0.91 -13.09 17.53
C PHE A 161 1.04 -11.90 18.46
N ALA A 162 0.23 -10.84 18.27
CA ALA A 162 0.29 -9.66 19.13
C ALA A 162 -0.49 -9.82 20.44
N ASP A 163 -1.43 -10.78 20.50
CA ASP A 163 -2.31 -11.01 21.65
C ASP A 163 -3.08 -9.73 22.04
N ARG A 164 -3.65 -9.07 21.02
CA ARG A 164 -4.42 -7.83 21.14
C ARG A 164 -5.73 -7.93 20.37
N ALA A 165 -6.71 -7.13 20.80
CA ALA A 165 -7.98 -7.02 20.09
C ALA A 165 -7.78 -6.35 18.72
N VAL A 166 -8.69 -6.61 17.78
CA VAL A 166 -8.71 -5.95 16.47
C VAL A 166 -10.14 -5.54 16.15
N THR A 167 -10.29 -4.48 15.36
CA THR A 167 -11.61 -3.98 14.97
C THR A 167 -12.41 -4.97 14.12
N PHE A 168 -11.74 -5.68 13.21
CA PHE A 168 -12.36 -6.74 12.41
C PHE A 168 -11.30 -7.66 11.78
N ASP A 169 -11.70 -8.91 11.52
CA ASP A 169 -10.91 -9.96 10.88
C ASP A 169 -11.71 -10.74 9.82
N GLY A 170 -11.13 -11.82 9.28
CA GLY A 170 -11.74 -12.66 8.23
C GLY A 170 -13.09 -13.29 8.60
N ALA A 171 -13.42 -13.45 9.88
CA ALA A 171 -14.73 -13.92 10.32
C ALA A 171 -15.80 -12.81 10.33
N SER A 172 -15.39 -11.55 10.26
CA SER A 172 -16.23 -10.35 10.31
C SER A 172 -16.13 -9.47 9.06
N GLN A 173 -15.58 -9.98 7.97
CA GLN A 173 -15.34 -9.20 6.73
C GLN A 173 -16.62 -8.63 6.07
N ASN A 174 -17.79 -9.24 6.32
CA ASN A 174 -19.09 -8.79 5.81
C ASN A 174 -19.82 -7.81 6.76
N SER A 175 -19.07 -7.15 7.65
CA SER A 175 -19.62 -6.19 8.62
C SER A 175 -19.39 -4.74 8.18
N PRO A 176 -20.11 -3.78 8.77
CA PRO A 176 -19.90 -2.34 8.51
C PRO A 176 -18.47 -1.85 8.75
N MET A 177 -17.65 -2.56 9.53
CA MET A 177 -16.27 -2.19 9.82
C MET A 177 -15.39 -2.09 8.56
N ALA A 178 -15.71 -2.85 7.51
CA ALA A 178 -15.02 -2.74 6.22
C ALA A 178 -15.15 -1.34 5.61
N HIS A 179 -16.33 -0.71 5.72
CA HIS A 179 -16.53 0.66 5.30
C HIS A 179 -15.70 1.63 6.14
N TRP A 180 -15.76 1.50 7.47
CA TRP A 180 -15.09 2.42 8.39
C TRP A 180 -13.56 2.39 8.24
N ILE A 181 -12.94 1.21 8.23
CA ILE A 181 -11.49 1.10 8.02
C ILE A 181 -11.10 1.47 6.59
N GLY A 182 -11.91 1.10 5.59
CA GLY A 182 -11.70 1.56 4.22
C GLY A 182 -11.71 3.09 4.13
N LYS A 183 -12.60 3.75 4.88
CA LYS A 183 -12.71 5.20 4.95
C LYS A 183 -11.53 5.83 5.67
N VAL A 184 -11.05 5.24 6.77
CA VAL A 184 -9.80 5.66 7.45
C VAL A 184 -8.63 5.66 6.47
N LEU A 185 -8.53 4.63 5.61
CA LEU A 185 -7.46 4.53 4.61
C LEU A 185 -7.63 5.52 3.45
N ALA A 186 -8.87 5.76 3.00
CA ALA A 186 -9.16 6.51 1.78
C ALA A 186 -9.35 8.03 2.00
N THR A 187 -9.74 8.47 3.20
CA THR A 187 -9.97 9.89 3.47
C THR A 187 -8.69 10.72 3.36
N LYS A 188 -8.82 12.01 3.05
CA LYS A 188 -7.72 13.00 3.02
C LYS A 188 -7.60 13.77 4.34
N ASP A 189 -8.62 13.65 5.20
CA ASP A 189 -8.78 14.38 6.45
C ASP A 189 -8.31 13.51 7.64
N GLU A 190 -7.24 13.92 8.30
CA GLU A 190 -6.67 13.17 9.43
C GLU A 190 -7.63 13.14 10.63
N GLU A 191 -8.35 14.22 10.89
CA GLU A 191 -9.32 14.30 12.00
C GLU A 191 -10.49 13.35 11.74
N GLU A 192 -10.91 13.21 10.48
CA GLU A 192 -11.91 12.22 10.08
C GLU A 192 -11.42 10.79 10.37
N ALA A 193 -10.19 10.47 9.99
CA ALA A 193 -9.59 9.16 10.23
C ALA A 193 -9.50 8.85 11.73
N VAL A 194 -8.99 9.79 12.54
CA VAL A 194 -8.86 9.63 14.00
C VAL A 194 -10.23 9.55 14.68
N GLY A 195 -11.20 10.34 14.24
CA GLY A 195 -12.58 10.28 14.74
C GLY A 195 -13.23 8.93 14.47
N ILE A 196 -13.02 8.34 13.29
CA ILE A 196 -13.50 6.99 12.97
C ILE A 196 -12.80 5.94 13.84
N LEU A 197 -11.47 5.99 13.97
CA LEU A 197 -10.73 5.05 14.81
C LEU A 197 -11.20 5.11 16.27
N ARG A 198 -11.35 6.32 16.83
CA ARG A 198 -11.89 6.51 18.19
C ARG A 198 -13.26 5.87 18.31
N MET A 199 -14.15 6.09 17.35
CA MET A 199 -15.49 5.50 17.38
C MET A 199 -15.43 3.96 17.38
N LEU A 200 -14.59 3.39 16.52
CA LEU A 200 -14.43 1.94 16.40
C LEU A 200 -13.90 1.33 17.70
N ASP A 201 -12.91 1.98 18.31
CA ASP A 201 -12.28 1.52 19.55
C ASP A 201 -13.19 1.71 20.79
N CYS A 202 -14.09 2.69 20.76
CA CYS A 202 -15.05 2.93 21.84
C CYS A 202 -16.27 1.99 21.79
N GLY A 203 -16.69 1.55 20.60
CA GLY A 203 -17.96 0.83 20.44
C GLY A 203 -18.24 0.26 19.06
N SER A 204 -17.22 0.07 18.23
CA SER A 204 -17.35 -0.46 16.88
C SER A 204 -18.41 0.31 16.07
N ASN A 205 -19.48 -0.36 15.61
CA ASN A 205 -20.55 0.23 14.81
C ASN A 205 -21.75 0.77 15.63
N THR A 206 -21.73 0.63 16.96
CA THR A 206 -22.91 0.93 17.81
C THR A 206 -23.36 2.39 17.74
N ALA A 207 -22.43 3.34 17.56
CA ALA A 207 -22.79 4.75 17.38
C ALA A 207 -23.70 4.96 16.17
N PHE A 208 -23.36 4.35 15.03
CA PHE A 208 -24.19 4.38 13.82
C PHE A 208 -25.54 3.71 14.07
N GLU A 209 -25.56 2.53 14.69
CA GLU A 209 -26.79 1.79 14.96
C GLU A 209 -27.79 2.58 15.79
N LYS A 210 -27.32 3.26 16.86
CA LYS A 210 -28.17 4.12 17.69
C LYS A 210 -28.72 5.32 16.94
N ILE A 211 -27.91 5.97 16.11
CA ILE A 211 -28.37 7.10 15.28
C ILE A 211 -29.41 6.60 14.27
N ASN A 212 -29.12 5.48 13.60
CA ASN A 212 -29.98 4.91 12.58
C ASN A 212 -31.25 4.29 13.14
N GLU A 213 -31.24 3.81 14.39
CA GLU A 213 -32.44 3.35 15.07
C GLU A 213 -33.51 4.44 15.14
N LYS A 214 -33.07 5.69 15.35
CA LYS A 214 -33.95 6.85 15.41
C LYS A 214 -34.37 7.36 14.03
N PHE A 215 -33.41 7.55 13.12
CA PHE A 215 -33.72 8.13 11.82
C PHE A 215 -34.36 7.14 10.85
N LYS A 216 -34.07 5.84 10.99
CA LYS A 216 -34.40 4.79 10.01
C LYS A 216 -33.98 5.17 8.58
N GLU A 217 -32.91 5.96 8.47
CA GLU A 217 -32.44 6.55 7.24
C GLU A 217 -30.89 6.52 7.24
N PRO A 218 -30.26 5.53 6.57
CA PRO A 218 -28.82 5.33 6.63
C PRO A 218 -28.01 6.54 6.17
N TYR A 219 -28.42 7.21 5.09
CA TYR A 219 -27.74 8.41 4.58
C TYR A 219 -27.68 9.54 5.62
N LYS A 220 -28.82 9.84 6.27
CA LYS A 220 -28.88 10.88 7.29
C LYS A 220 -28.05 10.50 8.52
N SER A 221 -28.10 9.23 8.89
CA SER A 221 -27.38 8.68 10.05
C SER A 221 -25.87 8.75 9.89
N VAL A 222 -25.36 8.31 8.75
CA VAL A 222 -23.92 8.34 8.47
C VAL A 222 -23.41 9.78 8.30
N THR A 223 -24.22 10.66 7.70
CA THR A 223 -23.87 12.08 7.53
C THR A 223 -23.75 12.79 8.89
N LEU A 224 -24.70 12.56 9.80
CA LEU A 224 -24.61 13.08 11.16
C LEU A 224 -23.40 12.50 11.90
N LEU A 225 -23.14 11.19 11.75
CA LEU A 225 -22.01 10.54 12.40
C LEU A 225 -20.67 11.11 11.93
N TYR A 226 -20.45 11.25 10.63
CA TYR A 226 -19.25 11.90 10.08
C TYR A 226 -19.07 13.35 10.55
N LYS A 227 -20.17 14.05 10.82
CA LYS A 227 -20.13 15.41 11.36
C LYS A 227 -19.68 15.43 12.82
N ILE A 228 -20.26 14.58 13.67
CA ILE A 228 -19.99 14.63 15.12
C ILE A 228 -18.62 14.08 15.50
N ILE A 229 -18.07 13.09 14.78
CA ILE A 229 -16.77 12.49 15.14
C ILE A 229 -15.58 13.45 14.95
N LYS A 230 -15.78 14.54 14.20
CA LYS A 230 -14.79 15.61 13.95
C LYS A 230 -14.95 16.81 14.87
N MET A 231 -15.98 16.80 15.71
CA MET A 231 -16.26 17.87 16.67
C MET A 231 -15.65 17.54 18.03
N ASN A 232 -15.49 18.55 18.87
CA ASN A 232 -15.28 18.26 20.29
C ASN A 232 -16.57 17.76 20.94
N LYS A 233 -16.46 17.11 22.12
CA LYS A 233 -17.60 16.48 22.80
C LYS A 233 -18.76 17.44 23.05
N THR A 234 -18.48 18.70 23.38
CA THR A 234 -19.51 19.71 23.69
C THR A 234 -20.25 20.17 22.43
N GLU A 235 -19.54 20.38 21.33
CA GLU A 235 -20.13 20.71 20.03
C GLU A 235 -20.95 19.55 19.47
N ALA A 236 -20.43 18.33 19.56
CA ALA A 236 -21.13 17.12 19.16
C ALA A 236 -22.44 16.93 19.95
N ALA A 237 -22.44 17.21 21.25
CA ALA A 237 -23.65 17.17 22.08
C ALA A 237 -24.75 18.12 21.56
N LYS A 238 -24.38 19.39 21.29
CA LYS A 238 -25.30 20.40 20.74
C LYS A 238 -25.82 20.00 19.36
N GLU A 239 -24.98 19.38 18.53
CA GLU A 239 -25.38 18.92 17.21
C GLU A 239 -26.38 17.74 17.29
N LEU A 240 -26.21 16.83 18.25
CA LEU A 240 -27.16 15.76 18.54
C LEU A 240 -28.50 16.33 19.05
N GLU A 241 -28.47 17.33 19.94
CA GLU A 241 -29.68 18.01 20.43
C GLU A 241 -30.46 18.69 19.29
N ARG A 242 -29.77 19.38 18.36
CA ARG A 242 -30.38 19.96 17.15
C ARG A 242 -31.06 18.92 16.26
N ASN A 243 -30.59 17.69 16.32
CA ASN A 243 -31.18 16.54 15.64
C ASN A 243 -32.19 15.78 16.52
N ASN A 244 -32.73 16.45 17.54
CA ASN A 244 -33.75 16.03 18.49
C ASN A 244 -33.35 14.86 19.39
N PHE A 245 -32.06 14.56 19.59
CA PHE A 245 -31.65 13.45 20.47
C PHE A 245 -31.80 13.88 21.94
N SER A 246 -32.69 13.22 22.68
CA SER A 246 -33.02 13.58 24.07
C SER A 246 -31.86 13.36 25.04
N ASN A 247 -30.98 12.40 24.75
CA ASN A 247 -29.79 12.11 25.54
C ASN A 247 -28.58 11.90 24.62
N ALA A 248 -27.77 12.94 24.43
CA ALA A 248 -26.59 12.88 23.58
C ALA A 248 -25.53 11.87 24.11
N GLU A 249 -25.47 11.64 25.43
CA GLU A 249 -24.44 10.80 26.04
C GLU A 249 -24.56 9.32 25.61
N GLU A 250 -25.75 8.87 25.19
CA GLU A 250 -25.94 7.54 24.63
C GLU A 250 -25.13 7.26 23.36
N ILE A 251 -24.79 8.31 22.61
CA ILE A 251 -23.99 8.27 21.38
C ILE A 251 -22.56 8.74 21.67
N LEU A 252 -22.39 9.78 22.49
CA LEU A 252 -21.08 10.34 22.79
C LEU A 252 -20.15 9.35 23.50
N LYS A 253 -20.69 8.44 24.31
CA LYS A 253 -19.90 7.37 24.93
C LYS A 253 -19.25 6.41 23.91
N PHE A 254 -19.72 6.39 22.67
CA PHE A 254 -19.18 5.55 21.59
C PHE A 254 -18.40 6.33 20.54
N THR A 255 -18.38 7.66 20.59
CA THR A 255 -17.68 8.51 19.60
C THR A 255 -16.62 9.40 20.23
N HIS A 256 -16.75 9.69 21.52
CA HIS A 256 -15.93 10.63 22.30
C HIS A 256 -15.51 10.01 23.64
N CYS A 257 -15.37 8.68 23.72
CA CYS A 257 -14.80 8.05 24.91
C CYS A 257 -13.29 8.35 25.02
N ASN A 258 -12.68 7.91 26.11
CA ASN A 258 -11.23 7.77 26.19
C ASN A 258 -10.87 6.35 25.75
N PRO A 259 -10.53 6.13 24.46
CA PRO A 259 -10.28 4.80 23.93
C PRO A 259 -9.03 4.18 24.55
N PRO A 260 -8.87 2.85 24.47
CA PRO A 260 -7.61 2.18 24.79
C PRO A 260 -6.47 2.65 23.87
N GLU A 261 -5.28 2.11 24.10
CA GLU A 261 -4.15 2.31 23.20
C GLU A 261 -4.46 1.70 21.82
N ASP A 262 -4.25 2.46 20.75
CA ASP A 262 -4.52 2.06 19.36
C ASP A 262 -3.22 2.01 18.56
N PHE A 263 -3.02 0.89 17.87
CA PHE A 263 -2.00 0.71 16.85
C PHE A 263 -2.64 0.52 15.49
N PHE A 264 -2.29 1.38 14.53
CA PHE A 264 -2.66 1.24 13.14
C PHE A 264 -1.51 0.64 12.34
N ILE A 265 -1.76 -0.37 11.51
CA ILE A 265 -0.72 -0.99 10.67
C ILE A 265 -0.98 -0.72 9.19
N THR A 266 0.03 -0.26 8.47
CA THR A 266 0.04 -0.15 7.01
C THR A 266 1.17 -0.98 6.42
N SER A 267 0.88 -1.82 5.43
CA SER A 267 1.86 -2.68 4.76
C SER A 267 1.77 -2.60 3.23
N GLY A 268 2.84 -3.05 2.55
CA GLY A 268 2.90 -3.05 1.10
C GLY A 268 1.87 -3.93 0.40
N ASP A 269 1.44 -5.04 1.02
CA ASP A 269 0.34 -5.87 0.52
C ASP A 269 -0.97 -5.10 0.34
N MET A 270 -1.19 -4.06 1.14
CA MET A 270 -2.41 -3.25 1.06
C MET A 270 -2.49 -2.47 -0.26
N ILE A 271 -1.37 -2.24 -0.95
CA ILE A 271 -1.33 -1.62 -2.28
C ILE A 271 -2.13 -2.46 -3.28
N GLY A 272 -1.87 -3.77 -3.31
CA GLY A 272 -2.56 -4.71 -4.22
C GLY A 272 -4.05 -4.89 -3.87
N LYS A 273 -4.43 -4.57 -2.64
CA LYS A 273 -5.80 -4.65 -2.12
C LYS A 273 -6.55 -3.31 -2.18
N ALA A 274 -5.90 -2.25 -2.70
CA ALA A 274 -6.44 -0.89 -2.72
C ALA A 274 -7.78 -0.75 -3.41
N GLY A 275 -7.98 -1.46 -4.52
CA GLY A 275 -9.28 -1.50 -5.19
C GLY A 275 -10.41 -1.85 -4.22
N VAL A 276 -10.21 -2.84 -3.35
CA VAL A 276 -11.24 -3.34 -2.45
C VAL A 276 -11.45 -2.39 -1.26
N TRP A 277 -10.39 -2.09 -0.50
CA TRP A 277 -10.58 -1.27 0.70
C TRP A 277 -11.00 0.16 0.37
N ALA A 278 -10.55 0.71 -0.75
CA ALA A 278 -10.97 2.03 -1.19
C ALA A 278 -12.40 2.02 -1.70
N HIS A 279 -12.83 0.96 -2.41
CA HIS A 279 -14.21 0.79 -2.81
C HIS A 279 -15.16 0.80 -1.61
N PHE A 280 -14.85 0.06 -0.53
CA PHE A 280 -15.68 0.15 0.68
C PHE A 280 -15.57 1.51 1.37
N GLY A 281 -14.39 2.14 1.38
CA GLY A 281 -14.18 3.44 2.03
C GLY A 281 -14.78 4.65 1.31
N LEU A 282 -14.97 4.57 0.00
CA LEU A 282 -15.40 5.68 -0.86
C LEU A 282 -16.88 5.57 -1.27
N TRP A 283 -17.71 4.88 -0.49
CA TRP A 283 -19.15 4.83 -0.73
C TRP A 283 -19.76 6.24 -0.72
N ASP A 284 -20.38 6.63 -1.84
CA ASP A 284 -21.23 7.82 -1.87
C ASP A 284 -22.64 7.44 -1.39
N PHE A 285 -22.90 7.67 -0.10
CA PHE A 285 -24.19 7.37 0.50
C PHE A 285 -25.36 8.16 -0.11
N ARG A 286 -25.12 9.29 -0.80
CA ARG A 286 -26.17 10.01 -1.53
C ARG A 286 -26.58 9.21 -2.76
N LYS A 287 -25.60 8.73 -3.53
CA LYS A 287 -25.86 7.87 -4.69
C LYS A 287 -26.56 6.58 -4.28
N ALA A 288 -26.14 5.96 -3.17
CA ALA A 288 -26.81 4.79 -2.63
C ALA A 288 -28.27 5.06 -2.26
N ASP A 289 -28.55 6.20 -1.59
CA ASP A 289 -29.92 6.57 -1.25
C ASP A 289 -30.78 6.90 -2.49
N MET A 290 -30.20 7.55 -3.51
CA MET A 290 -30.89 7.77 -4.80
C MET A 290 -31.24 6.44 -5.47
N TRP A 291 -30.31 5.49 -5.52
CA TRP A 291 -30.52 4.17 -6.10
C TRP A 291 -31.64 3.39 -5.39
N ILE A 292 -31.61 3.35 -4.06
CA ILE A 292 -32.55 2.58 -3.24
C ILE A 292 -33.94 3.23 -3.22
N ASN A 293 -34.02 4.55 -3.04
CA ASN A 293 -35.26 5.25 -2.67
C ASN A 293 -35.83 6.16 -3.77
N MET A 294 -35.15 6.34 -4.91
CA MET A 294 -35.53 7.37 -5.89
C MET A 294 -35.49 6.92 -7.36
N ARG A 295 -34.99 5.71 -7.67
CA ARG A 295 -34.89 5.21 -9.07
C ARG A 295 -36.21 5.15 -9.83
N GLY A 296 -37.33 4.98 -9.12
CA GLY A 296 -38.67 4.91 -9.72
C GLY A 296 -39.39 6.24 -9.90
N LEU A 297 -38.78 7.37 -9.53
CA LEU A 297 -39.39 8.69 -9.70
C LEU A 297 -39.27 9.18 -11.15
N ASP A 298 -40.24 9.98 -11.60
CA ASP A 298 -40.10 10.76 -12.82
C ASP A 298 -39.03 11.85 -12.66
N LYS A 299 -38.55 12.40 -13.79
CA LYS A 299 -37.45 13.37 -13.83
C LYS A 299 -37.70 14.59 -12.93
N ASP A 300 -38.87 15.22 -13.03
CA ASP A 300 -39.17 16.46 -12.31
C ASP A 300 -39.27 16.20 -10.80
N SER A 301 -39.95 15.12 -10.41
CA SER A 301 -40.04 14.68 -9.02
C SER A 301 -38.67 14.31 -8.44
N PHE A 302 -37.82 13.64 -9.23
CA PHE A 302 -36.45 13.28 -8.84
C PHE A 302 -35.61 14.53 -8.59
N ILE A 303 -35.53 15.43 -9.57
CA ILE A 303 -34.73 16.66 -9.48
C ILE A 303 -35.16 17.47 -8.26
N LYS A 304 -36.46 17.71 -8.09
CA LYS A 304 -37.00 18.44 -6.94
C LYS A 304 -36.58 17.81 -5.61
N LYS A 305 -36.73 16.49 -5.47
CA LYS A 305 -36.41 15.77 -4.22
C LYS A 305 -34.91 15.77 -3.93
N VAL A 306 -34.09 15.54 -4.95
CA VAL A 306 -32.63 15.49 -4.85
C VAL A 306 -32.03 16.86 -4.52
N THR A 307 -32.46 17.91 -5.21
CA THR A 307 -32.04 19.30 -4.95
C THR A 307 -32.38 19.71 -3.52
N GLN A 308 -33.62 19.45 -3.07
CA GLN A 308 -34.06 19.78 -1.71
C GLN A 308 -33.33 18.98 -0.62
N LYS A 309 -33.10 17.69 -0.84
CA LYS A 309 -32.53 16.80 0.17
C LYS A 309 -31.01 16.95 0.32
N TYR A 310 -30.29 17.12 -0.79
CA TYR A 310 -28.83 17.09 -0.81
C TYR A 310 -28.17 18.45 -1.03
N ASN A 311 -28.97 19.50 -1.27
CA ASN A 311 -28.50 20.85 -1.56
C ASN A 311 -27.50 20.88 -2.74
N ILE A 312 -27.89 20.27 -3.85
CA ILE A 312 -27.11 20.24 -5.11
C ILE A 312 -27.86 21.00 -6.21
N SER A 313 -27.16 21.47 -7.25
CA SER A 313 -27.78 22.18 -8.38
C SER A 313 -28.70 21.28 -9.19
N GLU A 314 -29.69 21.90 -9.87
CA GLU A 314 -30.60 21.19 -10.77
C GLU A 314 -29.86 20.48 -11.90
N ASP A 315 -28.86 21.13 -12.52
CA ASP A 315 -28.01 20.53 -13.56
C ASP A 315 -27.36 19.22 -13.09
N LYS A 316 -26.83 19.22 -11.87
CA LYS A 316 -26.19 18.04 -11.29
C LYS A 316 -27.19 16.96 -10.90
N ALA A 317 -28.38 17.36 -10.46
CA ALA A 317 -29.47 16.42 -10.19
C ALA A 317 -29.96 15.78 -11.49
N GLU A 318 -30.01 16.53 -12.60
CA GLU A 318 -30.32 16.01 -13.93
C GLU A 318 -29.24 15.04 -14.43
N ASP A 319 -27.96 15.36 -14.25
CA ASP A 319 -26.86 14.43 -14.56
C ASP A 319 -27.02 13.11 -13.80
N TYR A 320 -27.29 13.17 -12.49
CA TYR A 320 -27.55 11.96 -11.69
C TYR A 320 -28.78 11.19 -12.17
N TYR A 321 -29.85 11.87 -12.58
CA TYR A 321 -31.03 11.21 -13.13
C TYR A 321 -30.67 10.44 -14.40
N ASN A 322 -29.96 11.08 -15.33
CA ASN A 322 -29.53 10.48 -16.60
C ASN A 322 -28.59 9.29 -16.38
N GLU A 323 -27.61 9.42 -15.48
CA GLU A 323 -26.74 8.33 -15.06
C GLU A 323 -27.56 7.16 -14.49
N LEU A 324 -28.52 7.45 -13.60
CA LEU A 324 -29.33 6.43 -12.93
C LEU A 324 -30.21 5.63 -13.91
N GLN A 325 -30.72 6.27 -14.96
CA GLN A 325 -31.48 5.60 -16.02
C GLN A 325 -30.61 4.67 -16.87
N SER A 326 -29.32 4.97 -17.00
CA SER A 326 -28.38 4.12 -17.75
C SER A 326 -27.99 2.84 -17.01
N ILE A 327 -28.21 2.78 -15.69
CA ILE A 327 -27.84 1.65 -14.84
C ILE A 327 -28.92 0.57 -14.90
N THR A 328 -28.54 -0.62 -15.33
CA THR A 328 -29.47 -1.73 -15.57
C THR A 328 -29.48 -2.77 -14.46
N ASN A 329 -28.36 -2.96 -13.76
CA ASN A 329 -28.15 -4.03 -12.79
C ASN A 329 -27.40 -3.56 -11.52
N GLU A 330 -27.37 -4.41 -10.50
CA GLU A 330 -26.73 -4.08 -9.21
C GLU A 330 -25.21 -3.92 -9.30
N GLU A 331 -24.53 -4.58 -10.25
CA GLU A 331 -23.08 -4.45 -10.42
C GLU A 331 -22.71 -3.06 -10.95
N GLU A 332 -23.44 -2.57 -11.95
CA GLU A 332 -23.31 -1.20 -12.46
C GLU A 332 -23.64 -0.17 -11.38
N ALA A 333 -24.70 -0.39 -10.60
CA ALA A 333 -25.06 0.47 -9.49
C ALA A 333 -23.94 0.52 -8.43
N ASN A 334 -23.35 -0.62 -8.10
CA ASN A 334 -22.24 -0.70 -7.15
C ASN A 334 -21.02 0.11 -7.62
N LYS A 335 -20.62 -0.01 -8.90
CA LYS A 335 -19.54 0.79 -9.49
C LYS A 335 -19.85 2.28 -9.54
N TRP A 336 -21.12 2.64 -9.77
CA TRP A 336 -21.57 4.02 -9.80
C TRP A 336 -21.56 4.67 -8.41
N ILE A 337 -21.98 3.92 -7.38
CA ILE A 337 -21.99 4.34 -5.97
C ILE A 337 -20.56 4.51 -5.44
N SER A 338 -19.64 3.63 -5.85
CA SER A 338 -18.26 3.72 -5.40
C SER A 338 -17.24 3.19 -6.41
N PRO A 339 -16.16 3.95 -6.65
CA PRO A 339 -15.12 3.56 -7.61
C PRO A 339 -14.26 2.41 -7.07
N TRP A 340 -13.42 1.86 -7.94
CA TRP A 340 -12.39 0.86 -7.61
C TRP A 340 -10.98 1.43 -7.84
N PRO A 341 -10.57 2.49 -7.10
CA PRO A 341 -9.29 3.14 -7.33
C PRO A 341 -8.14 2.30 -6.80
N GLY A 342 -6.92 2.54 -7.29
CA GLY A 342 -5.76 1.79 -6.82
C GLY A 342 -4.43 2.43 -7.17
N TYR A 343 -3.37 1.66 -6.93
CA TYR A 343 -1.97 2.01 -7.19
C TYR A 343 -1.43 1.09 -8.29
N PRO A 344 -1.64 1.42 -9.58
CA PRO A 344 -1.28 0.54 -10.69
C PRO A 344 0.22 0.32 -10.86
N ALA A 345 1.07 1.15 -10.25
CA ALA A 345 2.52 1.03 -10.36
C ALA A 345 3.19 0.90 -8.99
N LYS A 346 4.18 0.01 -8.89
CA LYS A 346 5.15 0.01 -7.78
C LYS A 346 6.02 1.27 -7.83
N TRP A 347 6.91 1.43 -6.85
CA TRP A 347 7.90 2.50 -6.87
C TRP A 347 8.77 2.47 -8.12
N ILE A 348 8.91 3.64 -8.75
CA ILE A 348 9.73 3.89 -9.92
C ILE A 348 10.85 4.85 -9.50
N THR A 349 12.10 4.44 -9.66
CA THR A 349 13.23 5.34 -9.40
C THR A 349 13.33 6.40 -10.49
N CYS A 350 13.56 7.65 -10.08
CA CYS A 350 13.65 8.80 -10.94
C CYS A 350 15.04 9.42 -10.90
N LYS A 351 15.43 10.09 -11.98
CA LYS A 351 16.62 10.93 -12.05
C LYS A 351 16.22 12.34 -12.48
N GLU A 352 16.76 13.34 -11.81
CA GLU A 352 16.62 14.73 -12.21
C GLU A 352 17.77 15.14 -13.15
N LYS A 353 17.45 15.75 -14.29
CA LYS A 353 18.42 16.34 -15.21
C LYS A 353 17.80 17.56 -15.89
N ASN A 354 18.53 18.68 -15.92
CA ASN A 354 18.11 19.90 -16.64
C ASN A 354 16.67 20.39 -16.32
N LYS A 355 16.26 20.35 -15.03
CA LYS A 355 14.90 20.75 -14.56
C LYS A 355 13.76 19.85 -15.07
N GLU A 356 14.09 18.64 -15.53
CA GLU A 356 13.13 17.58 -15.83
C GLU A 356 13.44 16.38 -14.93
N ILE A 357 12.41 15.76 -14.36
CA ILE A 357 12.54 14.52 -13.60
C ILE A 357 12.01 13.39 -14.47
N THR A 358 12.86 12.43 -14.82
CA THR A 358 12.49 11.25 -15.62
C THR A 358 12.50 10.00 -14.75
N CYS A 359 11.39 9.27 -14.73
CA CYS A 359 11.18 8.03 -13.99
C CYS A 359 10.66 6.95 -14.95
N ALA A 360 11.52 6.11 -15.53
CA ALA A 360 11.13 5.08 -16.51
C ALA A 360 10.09 5.57 -17.56
N ASN A 361 8.81 5.25 -17.38
CA ASN A 361 7.69 5.63 -18.24
C ASN A 361 6.96 6.93 -17.84
N VAL A 362 7.49 7.70 -16.88
CA VAL A 362 6.95 8.97 -16.39
C VAL A 362 7.99 10.07 -16.60
N LYS A 363 7.56 11.22 -17.11
CA LYS A 363 8.37 12.44 -17.23
C LYS A 363 7.66 13.58 -16.54
N ILE A 364 8.39 14.38 -15.76
CA ILE A 364 7.83 15.45 -14.96
C ILE A 364 8.58 16.74 -15.30
N ASP A 365 7.84 17.74 -15.76
CA ASP A 365 8.33 19.09 -15.96
C ASP A 365 8.27 19.83 -14.62
N VAL A 366 9.43 20.15 -14.03
CA VAL A 366 9.53 20.75 -12.69
C VAL A 366 8.98 22.19 -12.67
N LEU A 367 9.03 22.90 -13.81
CA LEU A 367 8.55 24.28 -13.91
C LEU A 367 7.03 24.32 -14.05
N LYS A 368 6.48 23.51 -14.95
CA LYS A 368 5.03 23.43 -15.19
C LYS A 368 4.30 22.63 -14.11
N LYS A 369 5.03 21.75 -13.41
CA LYS A 369 4.49 20.79 -12.43
C LYS A 369 3.42 19.89 -13.05
N GLU A 370 3.67 19.48 -14.29
CA GLU A 370 2.86 18.53 -15.05
C GLU A 370 3.66 17.24 -15.22
N ALA A 371 2.95 16.11 -15.18
CA ALA A 371 3.54 14.80 -15.43
C ALA A 371 2.94 14.18 -16.70
N ILE A 372 3.82 13.64 -17.54
CA ILE A 372 3.50 12.89 -18.74
C ILE A 372 3.75 11.42 -18.44
N VAL A 373 2.76 10.57 -18.68
CA VAL A 373 2.81 9.13 -18.39
C VAL A 373 2.67 8.36 -19.69
N GLN A 374 3.57 7.40 -19.88
CA GLN A 374 3.55 6.45 -20.99
C GLN A 374 3.02 5.11 -20.51
N THR A 375 1.97 4.63 -21.16
CA THR A 375 1.34 3.33 -20.90
C THR A 375 1.29 2.51 -22.19
N GLN A 376 0.91 1.23 -22.08
CA GLN A 376 0.69 0.40 -23.27
C GLN A 376 -0.43 0.94 -24.18
N GLN A 377 -1.34 1.76 -23.65
CA GLN A 377 -2.47 2.35 -24.37
C GLN A 377 -2.12 3.70 -25.02
N GLY A 378 -0.94 4.25 -24.75
CA GLY A 378 -0.50 5.53 -25.28
C GLY A 378 0.18 6.43 -24.24
N THR A 379 0.59 7.61 -24.70
CA THR A 379 1.16 8.67 -23.86
C THR A 379 0.10 9.72 -23.55
N GLY A 380 -0.01 10.14 -22.29
CA GLY A 380 -0.93 11.18 -21.88
C GLY A 380 -0.42 12.01 -20.71
N ILE A 381 -1.17 13.06 -20.37
CA ILE A 381 -0.91 13.95 -19.25
C ILE A 381 -1.70 13.44 -18.05
N ALA A 382 -1.00 13.25 -16.93
CA ALA A 382 -1.59 12.80 -15.68
C ALA A 382 -2.63 13.80 -15.15
N TYR A 383 -3.63 13.28 -14.43
CA TYR A 383 -4.68 14.04 -13.76
C TYR A 383 -4.13 15.07 -12.78
N SER A 384 -3.21 14.66 -11.92
CA SER A 384 -2.51 15.56 -11.02
C SER A 384 -1.09 15.08 -10.72
N LEU A 385 -0.22 16.03 -10.38
CA LEU A 385 1.09 15.78 -9.79
C LEU A 385 1.03 16.12 -8.30
N ILE A 386 1.32 15.11 -7.47
CA ILE A 386 1.48 15.25 -6.02
C ILE A 386 2.98 15.29 -5.72
N TYR A 387 3.43 16.33 -5.04
CA TYR A 387 4.85 16.58 -4.78
C TYR A 387 5.04 17.36 -3.49
N MET A 388 6.25 17.34 -2.93
CA MET A 388 6.61 18.20 -1.80
C MET A 388 7.17 19.53 -2.28
N SER A 389 6.68 20.62 -1.70
CA SER A 389 7.21 21.95 -1.91
C SER A 389 8.61 22.10 -1.30
N LYS A 390 9.32 23.18 -1.65
CA LYS A 390 10.61 23.53 -1.03
C LYS A 390 10.53 23.71 0.49
N LYS A 391 9.34 24.01 1.03
CA LYS A 391 9.10 24.14 2.48
C LYS A 391 8.72 22.82 3.16
N GLY A 392 8.77 21.70 2.43
CA GLY A 392 8.34 20.39 2.91
C GLY A 392 6.83 20.14 2.76
N GLU A 393 5.99 21.16 2.57
CA GLU A 393 4.54 20.95 2.46
C GLU A 393 4.15 20.08 1.26
N LEU A 394 3.27 19.10 1.49
CA LEU A 394 2.65 18.30 0.44
C LEU A 394 1.70 19.17 -0.41
N LYS A 395 1.85 19.13 -1.73
CA LYS A 395 1.01 19.87 -2.69
C LYS A 395 0.51 18.93 -3.77
N GLU A 396 -0.68 19.22 -4.27
CA GLU A 396 -1.28 18.58 -5.44
C GLU A 396 -1.55 19.65 -6.51
N LYS A 397 -1.01 19.46 -7.71
CA LYS A 397 -1.28 20.32 -8.88
C LYS A 397 -2.10 19.52 -9.89
N MET A 398 -3.36 19.90 -10.07
CA MET A 398 -4.21 19.38 -11.14
C MET A 398 -3.76 19.92 -12.50
N SER A 399 -3.88 19.07 -13.52
CA SER A 399 -3.58 19.44 -14.91
C SER A 399 -4.86 19.76 -15.67
N GLU A 400 -4.94 20.95 -16.27
CA GLU A 400 -6.07 21.39 -17.08
C GLU A 400 -6.18 20.63 -18.41
N ARG A 401 -5.06 20.08 -18.87
CA ARG A 401 -4.95 19.32 -20.13
C ARG A 401 -4.89 17.81 -19.89
N SER A 402 -5.27 17.36 -18.70
CA SER A 402 -5.29 15.95 -18.37
C SER A 402 -6.14 15.17 -19.37
N ASN A 403 -5.58 14.07 -19.86
CA ASN A 403 -6.30 13.09 -20.67
C ASN A 403 -6.08 11.65 -20.14
N MET A 404 -5.61 11.52 -18.90
CA MET A 404 -5.44 10.24 -18.22
C MET A 404 -6.13 10.24 -16.86
N GLY A 405 -6.80 9.13 -16.53
CA GLY A 405 -7.40 8.89 -15.22
C GLY A 405 -6.38 8.46 -14.14
N LEU A 406 -5.14 8.94 -14.21
CA LEU A 406 -4.05 8.59 -13.30
C LEU A 406 -3.34 9.85 -12.82
N SER A 407 -3.03 9.90 -11.53
CA SER A 407 -2.15 10.89 -10.92
C SER A 407 -0.75 10.32 -10.70
N VAL A 408 0.21 11.21 -10.47
CA VAL A 408 1.61 10.87 -10.16
C VAL A 408 1.97 11.39 -8.78
N LEU A 409 2.42 10.51 -7.88
CA LEU A 409 3.03 10.90 -6.63
C LEU A 409 4.55 10.90 -6.78
N LEU A 410 5.19 12.02 -6.51
CA LEU A 410 6.63 12.22 -6.54
C LEU A 410 7.18 12.45 -5.13
N VAL A 411 8.09 11.59 -4.69
CA VAL A 411 8.67 11.60 -3.33
C VAL A 411 10.19 11.69 -3.42
N PRO A 412 10.85 12.63 -2.73
CA PRO A 412 12.30 12.69 -2.65
C PRO A 412 12.87 11.55 -1.81
N THR A 413 14.11 11.19 -2.10
CA THR A 413 14.88 10.18 -1.36
C THR A 413 16.11 10.81 -0.71
N LYS A 414 16.73 10.11 0.25
CA LYS A 414 17.93 10.58 0.97
C LYS A 414 19.10 10.93 0.05
N ASP A 415 19.22 10.27 -1.09
CA ASP A 415 20.33 10.43 -2.05
C ASP A 415 20.06 11.48 -3.12
N ARG A 416 19.08 12.38 -2.90
CA ARG A 416 18.63 13.40 -3.87
C ARG A 416 18.11 12.85 -5.20
N ALA A 417 17.80 11.56 -5.25
CA ALA A 417 16.94 11.01 -6.28
C ALA A 417 15.47 11.22 -5.89
N PHE A 418 14.58 10.98 -6.83
CA PHE A 418 13.15 10.88 -6.54
C PHE A 418 12.68 9.46 -6.76
N LYS A 419 11.58 9.09 -6.12
CA LYS A 419 10.76 7.95 -6.49
C LYS A 419 9.39 8.47 -6.89
N ALA A 420 8.80 7.83 -7.89
CA ALA A 420 7.44 8.10 -8.30
C ALA A 420 6.58 6.84 -8.26
N THR A 421 5.29 7.02 -8.09
CA THR A 421 4.29 5.96 -8.30
C THR A 421 3.06 6.56 -8.99
N LEU A 422 2.29 5.70 -9.66
CA LEU A 422 1.03 6.03 -10.29
C LEU A 422 -0.10 5.60 -9.36
N LEU A 423 -1.13 6.43 -9.26
CA LEU A 423 -2.29 6.20 -8.40
C LEU A 423 -3.55 6.83 -8.99
N SER A 424 -4.71 6.28 -8.65
CA SER A 424 -5.99 6.89 -8.98
C SER A 424 -6.16 8.23 -8.24
N PRO A 425 -6.79 9.26 -8.86
CA PRO A 425 -6.97 10.59 -8.26
C PRO A 425 -7.66 10.60 -6.89
N GLU A 426 -8.57 9.66 -6.66
CA GLU A 426 -9.32 9.50 -5.41
C GLU A 426 -8.37 9.23 -4.22
N LEU A 427 -7.22 8.61 -4.49
CA LEU A 427 -6.22 8.24 -3.48
C LEU A 427 -5.06 9.23 -3.35
N SER A 428 -5.05 10.32 -4.12
CA SER A 428 -3.91 11.23 -4.31
C SER A 428 -3.19 11.66 -3.03
N THR A 429 -3.97 12.06 -2.03
CA THR A 429 -3.52 12.53 -0.71
C THR A 429 -4.24 11.81 0.43
N SER A 430 -4.71 10.59 0.16
CA SER A 430 -5.39 9.74 1.14
C SER A 430 -4.49 9.44 2.34
N MET A 431 -5.08 9.07 3.47
CA MET A 431 -4.35 8.64 4.66
C MET A 431 -3.42 7.47 4.36
N PHE A 432 -3.82 6.47 3.58
CA PHE A 432 -2.92 5.40 3.19
C PHE A 432 -1.72 5.92 2.38
N THR A 433 -1.95 6.83 1.42
CA THR A 433 -0.85 7.48 0.68
C THR A 433 0.10 8.21 1.61
N ARG A 434 -0.44 8.98 2.57
CA ARG A 434 0.36 9.75 3.52
C ARG A 434 1.12 8.86 4.50
N LEU A 435 0.48 7.82 5.04
CA LEU A 435 1.10 6.89 5.99
C LEU A 435 2.15 6.04 5.30
N TYR A 436 1.82 5.39 4.18
CA TYR A 436 2.69 4.41 3.55
C TYR A 436 3.75 5.03 2.63
N TYR A 437 3.35 5.90 1.69
CA TYR A 437 4.28 6.45 0.69
C TYR A 437 5.07 7.67 1.20
N LEU A 438 4.54 8.39 2.19
CA LEU A 438 5.14 9.60 2.74
C LEU A 438 5.58 9.45 4.21
N GLU A 439 5.60 8.23 4.74
CA GLU A 439 5.99 7.93 6.13
C GLU A 439 5.29 8.84 7.15
N GLY A 440 4.02 9.11 6.91
CA GLY A 440 3.15 9.91 7.75
C GLY A 440 3.47 11.40 7.74
N HIS A 441 4.24 11.91 6.78
CA HIS A 441 4.64 13.31 6.75
C HIS A 441 3.44 14.27 6.87
N GLY A 442 3.57 15.25 7.75
CA GLY A 442 2.54 16.23 8.07
C GLY A 442 1.40 15.71 8.95
N LEU A 443 1.34 14.39 9.26
CA LEU A 443 0.37 13.82 10.18
C LEU A 443 0.78 14.06 11.64
N ARG A 444 -0.20 14.35 12.49
CA ARG A 444 -0.01 14.68 13.91
C ARG A 444 -0.41 13.56 14.86
N HIS A 445 -1.35 12.71 14.48
CA HIS A 445 -1.93 11.67 15.32
C HIS A 445 -1.30 10.31 15.09
N PHE A 446 -0.85 10.00 13.88
CA PHE A 446 -0.23 8.72 13.58
C PHE A 446 1.28 8.78 13.83
N LYS A 447 1.78 8.18 14.92
CA LYS A 447 3.21 8.16 15.26
C LYS A 447 3.85 6.85 14.86
N LYS A 448 4.80 6.88 13.92
CA LYS A 448 5.58 5.69 13.56
C LYS A 448 6.41 5.26 14.76
N VAL A 449 6.12 4.09 15.31
CA VAL A 449 6.80 3.52 16.49
C VAL A 449 7.67 2.32 16.15
N PHE A 450 7.35 1.63 15.05
CA PHE A 450 8.11 0.48 14.58
C PHE A 450 8.00 0.35 13.05
N GLU A 451 9.04 -0.20 12.44
CA GLU A 451 9.16 -0.46 11.01
C GLU A 451 9.98 -1.74 10.81
N ASP A 452 9.51 -2.62 9.93
CA ASP A 452 10.29 -3.74 9.41
C ASP A 452 10.00 -3.88 7.90
N VAL A 453 10.85 -4.60 7.15
CA VAL A 453 10.76 -4.65 5.69
C VAL A 453 10.63 -6.07 5.18
N GLU A 454 9.54 -6.29 4.45
CA GLU A 454 9.25 -7.54 3.77
C GLU A 454 10.02 -7.63 2.43
N LEU A 455 10.62 -8.79 2.15
CA LEU A 455 11.41 -9.02 0.94
C LEU A 455 10.63 -8.74 -0.37
N ALA A 456 9.34 -9.06 -0.40
CA ALA A 456 8.52 -9.02 -1.61
C ALA A 456 7.55 -7.81 -1.69
N GLN A 457 6.95 -7.40 -0.56
CA GLN A 457 5.95 -6.34 -0.53
C GLN A 457 6.47 -4.98 -0.01
N GLY A 458 7.64 -4.90 0.60
CA GLY A 458 8.22 -3.65 1.10
C GLY A 458 7.95 -3.41 2.60
N PRO A 459 7.97 -2.16 3.07
CA PRO A 459 7.90 -1.88 4.50
C PRO A 459 6.53 -2.20 5.13
N ILE A 460 6.56 -2.57 6.40
CA ILE A 460 5.41 -2.63 7.30
C ILE A 460 5.63 -1.55 8.34
N TYR A 461 4.73 -0.57 8.38
CA TYR A 461 4.78 0.51 9.37
C TYR A 461 3.74 0.30 10.46
N THR A 462 4.19 0.42 11.71
CA THR A 462 3.33 0.43 12.89
C THR A 462 3.19 1.85 13.40
N TRP A 463 1.96 2.32 13.45
CA TRP A 463 1.58 3.66 13.91
C TRP A 463 0.89 3.54 15.26
N LYS A 464 1.39 4.21 16.28
CA LYS A 464 0.65 4.42 17.53
C LYS A 464 -0.19 5.69 17.41
N ILE A 465 -1.47 5.61 17.75
CA ILE A 465 -2.38 6.76 17.67
C ILE A 465 -2.20 7.65 18.90
N ASP A 466 -1.78 8.89 18.65
CA ASP A 466 -1.81 9.99 19.62
C ASP A 466 -3.14 10.72 19.51
N TRP A 467 -4.07 10.43 20.42
CA TRP A 467 -5.42 10.99 20.43
C TRP A 467 -5.49 12.51 20.60
N LYS A 468 -4.43 13.15 21.08
CA LYS A 468 -4.37 14.62 21.26
C LYS A 468 -3.75 15.33 20.07
N GLY A 469 -2.92 14.61 19.31
CA GLY A 469 -2.14 15.18 18.22
C GLY A 469 -0.91 15.90 18.75
N GLY A 470 0.26 15.49 18.24
CA GLY A 470 1.54 16.09 18.59
C GLY A 470 2.16 16.90 17.46
N GLU A 471 3.49 17.00 17.50
CA GLU A 471 4.27 17.57 16.40
C GLU A 471 4.11 16.75 15.12
N PRO A 472 4.02 17.38 13.94
CA PRO A 472 3.80 16.65 12.70
C PRO A 472 5.01 15.79 12.35
N ASN A 473 4.78 14.61 11.79
CA ASN A 473 5.90 13.77 11.33
C ASN A 473 6.62 14.46 10.15
N ILE A 474 7.94 14.30 10.10
CA ILE A 474 8.77 14.82 9.01
C ILE A 474 9.37 13.64 8.26
N LEU A 475 9.14 13.56 6.94
CA LEU A 475 9.76 12.53 6.11
C LEU A 475 11.29 12.66 6.21
N GLU A 476 11.97 11.56 6.46
CA GLU A 476 13.41 11.56 6.71
C GLU A 476 14.21 12.21 5.56
N ALA A 477 13.77 12.01 4.31
CA ALA A 477 14.44 12.57 3.13
C ALA A 477 14.41 14.11 3.04
N ILE A 478 13.55 14.78 3.81
CA ILE A 478 13.49 16.26 3.88
C ILE A 478 13.85 16.79 5.26
N LYS A 479 14.20 15.92 6.21
CA LYS A 479 14.71 16.41 7.48
C LYS A 479 16.00 17.17 7.21
N PRO A 480 16.14 18.42 7.72
CA PRO A 480 17.37 19.16 7.56
C PRO A 480 18.51 18.36 8.21
N LYS A 481 19.57 18.09 7.44
CA LYS A 481 20.74 17.42 7.98
C LYS A 481 21.39 18.34 9.00
N THR A 482 21.65 17.81 10.19
CA THR A 482 22.21 18.58 11.30
C THR A 482 23.72 18.44 11.41
N LYS A 483 24.32 17.42 10.76
CA LYS A 483 25.75 17.12 10.77
C LYS A 483 26.20 16.61 9.40
N VAL A 484 27.42 16.97 9.00
CA VAL A 484 28.02 16.49 7.75
C VAL A 484 28.38 15.01 7.87
N SER A 485 27.94 14.22 6.90
CA SER A 485 28.27 12.81 6.71
C SER A 485 28.80 12.56 5.29
N ALA A 486 29.43 11.40 5.07
CA ALA A 486 29.93 11.03 3.74
C ALA A 486 28.77 10.91 2.75
N GLY A 487 28.93 11.47 1.56
CA GLY A 487 27.90 11.60 0.51
C GLY A 487 27.10 12.90 0.57
N ASP A 488 27.22 13.71 1.64
CA ASP A 488 26.51 14.98 1.76
C ASP A 488 27.13 16.03 0.84
N LYS A 489 26.30 16.94 0.30
CA LYS A 489 26.80 18.13 -0.40
C LYS A 489 26.78 19.26 0.58
N VAL A 490 27.94 19.86 0.78
CA VAL A 490 28.16 20.85 1.82
C VAL A 490 28.56 22.14 1.13
N ALA A 491 27.95 23.23 1.56
CA ALA A 491 28.42 24.57 1.26
C ALA A 491 29.19 25.07 2.49
N ILE A 492 30.46 25.44 2.29
CA ILE A 492 31.30 25.96 3.36
C ILE A 492 31.85 27.33 3.00
N ASP A 493 32.02 28.16 4.01
CA ASP A 493 32.92 29.29 3.96
C ASP A 493 34.25 28.95 4.63
N TYR A 494 35.35 29.48 4.08
CA TYR A 494 36.67 29.21 4.60
C TYR A 494 37.67 30.35 4.41
N ILE A 495 38.68 30.38 5.28
CA ILE A 495 39.89 31.19 5.16
C ILE A 495 41.07 30.25 5.40
N GLY A 496 42.00 30.17 4.44
CA GLY A 496 43.22 29.37 4.52
C GLY A 496 44.46 30.25 4.69
N TRP A 497 45.30 29.96 5.70
CA TRP A 497 46.54 30.69 5.96
C TRP A 497 47.71 29.80 6.34
N LEU A 498 48.92 30.32 6.13
CA LEU A 498 50.19 29.70 6.54
C LEU A 498 50.58 30.14 7.96
N ASP A 499 51.49 29.42 8.62
CA ASP A 499 51.95 29.73 9.98
C ASP A 499 52.54 31.15 10.15
N ASN A 500 53.00 31.76 9.06
CA ASN A 500 53.47 33.15 9.05
C ASN A 500 52.32 34.19 8.90
N GLY A 501 51.06 33.75 8.98
CA GLY A 501 49.86 34.59 8.83
C GLY A 501 49.44 34.91 7.40
N THR A 502 50.19 34.45 6.38
CA THR A 502 49.86 34.74 4.98
C THR A 502 48.60 33.97 4.55
N ILE A 503 47.55 34.70 4.15
CA ILE A 503 46.35 34.10 3.53
C ILE A 503 46.70 33.59 2.13
N PHE A 504 46.40 32.32 1.85
CA PHE A 504 46.65 31.71 0.53
C PHE A 504 45.36 31.46 -0.25
N ASP A 505 44.22 31.29 0.42
CA ASP A 505 42.92 31.13 -0.23
C ASP A 505 41.75 31.47 0.72
N SER A 506 40.60 31.83 0.17
CA SER A 506 39.38 32.10 0.94
C SER A 506 38.12 32.10 0.07
N SER A 507 36.98 31.73 0.67
CA SER A 507 35.65 31.90 0.05
C SER A 507 35.13 33.35 0.12
N ILE A 508 35.78 34.27 0.83
CA ILE A 508 35.38 35.67 0.85
C ILE A 508 35.58 36.28 -0.55
N LYS A 509 34.54 36.94 -1.06
CA LYS A 509 34.58 37.57 -2.38
C LYS A 509 35.61 38.69 -2.39
N ASP A 510 36.44 38.68 -3.44
CA ASP A 510 37.55 39.60 -3.66
C ASP A 510 38.59 39.64 -2.52
N TRP A 511 38.78 38.53 -1.80
CA TRP A 511 39.66 38.47 -0.62
C TRP A 511 41.09 38.98 -0.87
N ARG A 512 41.65 38.84 -2.08
CA ARG A 512 43.00 39.32 -2.43
C ARG A 512 43.14 40.85 -2.40
N ASN A 513 42.04 41.57 -2.61
CA ASN A 513 42.00 43.04 -2.58
C ASN A 513 41.49 43.58 -1.24
N LYS A 514 41.15 42.68 -0.31
CA LYS A 514 40.70 43.00 1.05
C LYS A 514 41.80 42.69 2.05
N SER A 515 41.85 43.43 3.15
CA SER A 515 42.77 43.16 4.27
C SER A 515 42.22 42.03 5.15
N ILE A 516 42.09 40.83 4.59
CA ILE A 516 41.60 39.64 5.30
C ILE A 516 42.73 39.04 6.15
N THR A 517 42.39 38.63 7.36
CA THR A 517 43.28 37.95 8.32
C THR A 517 42.63 36.66 8.81
N ASN A 518 43.38 35.84 9.56
CA ASN A 518 42.86 34.65 10.24
C ASN A 518 41.78 34.98 11.32
N GLU A 519 41.68 36.24 11.73
CA GLU A 519 40.67 36.73 12.69
C GLU A 519 39.41 37.26 12.00
N SER A 520 39.39 37.36 10.67
CA SER A 520 38.24 37.88 9.94
C SER A 520 36.99 37.03 10.15
N GLU A 521 35.85 37.70 10.32
CA GLU A 521 34.54 37.07 10.46
C GLU A 521 33.82 36.99 9.12
N PHE A 522 33.06 35.92 8.91
CA PHE A 522 32.31 35.70 7.67
C PHE A 522 31.05 36.58 7.58
N GLU A 523 30.48 36.96 8.73
CA GLU A 523 29.18 37.65 8.80
C GLU A 523 29.20 39.08 8.23
N ASP A 524 30.36 39.73 8.31
CA ASP A 524 30.58 41.09 7.78
C ASP A 524 31.06 41.09 6.32
N GLN A 525 31.12 39.93 5.67
CA GLN A 525 31.73 39.77 4.36
C GLN A 525 30.78 39.13 3.36
N GLU A 526 30.79 39.61 2.12
CA GLU A 526 30.17 38.88 1.01
C GLU A 526 31.04 37.66 0.68
N THR A 527 30.48 36.45 0.74
CA THR A 527 31.18 35.19 0.48
C THR A 527 30.65 34.48 -0.78
N ILE A 528 31.48 33.62 -1.36
CA ILE A 528 31.14 32.66 -2.41
C ILE A 528 31.44 31.27 -1.85
N PRO A 529 30.47 30.63 -1.15
CA PRO A 529 30.72 29.36 -0.48
C PRO A 529 31.21 28.27 -1.43
N MET A 530 32.17 27.49 -0.96
CA MET A 530 32.66 26.32 -1.69
C MET A 530 31.68 25.16 -1.54
N ILE A 531 31.25 24.61 -2.67
CA ILE A 531 30.28 23.53 -2.73
C ILE A 531 30.96 22.25 -3.21
N PHE A 532 30.89 21.19 -2.41
CA PHE A 532 31.47 19.89 -2.73
C PHE A 532 30.66 18.74 -2.09
N THR A 533 30.92 17.50 -2.51
CA THR A 533 30.39 16.30 -1.85
C THR A 533 31.43 15.76 -0.87
N ALA A 534 31.08 15.66 0.42
CA ALA A 534 31.94 15.13 1.46
C ALA A 534 32.15 13.62 1.30
N GLY A 535 33.37 13.14 1.53
CA GLY A 535 33.76 11.73 1.40
C GLY A 535 34.06 11.27 -0.03
N GLU A 536 34.06 12.15 -1.04
CA GLU A 536 34.39 11.78 -2.43
C GLU A 536 35.90 11.83 -2.73
N GLY A 537 36.73 12.30 -1.79
CA GLY A 537 38.18 12.38 -1.99
C GLY A 537 38.60 13.45 -3.01
N LYS A 538 37.77 14.48 -3.18
CA LYS A 538 38.01 15.61 -4.09
C LYS A 538 38.79 16.75 -3.43
N LEU A 539 38.92 16.73 -2.10
CA LEU A 539 39.66 17.72 -1.31
C LEU A 539 40.91 17.09 -0.69
N ILE A 540 41.77 17.92 -0.10
CA ILE A 540 42.91 17.39 0.65
C ILE A 540 42.40 16.60 1.87
N PRO A 541 43.01 15.45 2.21
CA PRO A 541 42.48 14.54 3.23
C PRO A 541 42.19 15.21 4.58
N GLY A 542 43.10 16.04 5.08
CA GLY A 542 42.93 16.69 6.38
C GLY A 542 41.81 17.72 6.42
N PHE A 543 41.45 18.31 5.27
CA PHE A 543 40.37 19.29 5.19
C PHE A 543 39.02 18.59 5.15
N GLU A 544 38.93 17.49 4.40
CA GLU A 544 37.73 16.66 4.36
C GLU A 544 37.47 16.00 5.72
N GLU A 545 38.51 15.47 6.38
CA GLU A 545 38.44 14.96 7.77
C GLU A 545 37.95 16.03 8.76
N ALA A 546 38.36 17.30 8.59
CA ALA A 546 38.00 18.37 9.51
C ALA A 546 36.51 18.70 9.48
N ILE A 547 35.87 18.56 8.32
CA ILE A 547 34.47 18.92 8.07
C ILE A 547 33.51 17.80 8.48
N MET A 548 33.96 16.55 8.45
CA MET A 548 33.15 15.41 8.85
C MET A 548 32.60 15.58 10.28
N GLY A 549 31.28 15.48 10.42
CA GLY A 549 30.57 15.63 11.69
C GLY A 549 30.26 17.08 12.11
N MET A 550 30.78 18.10 11.42
CA MET A 550 30.44 19.50 11.69
C MET A 550 28.94 19.77 11.46
N LYS A 551 28.36 20.65 12.26
CA LYS A 551 26.95 21.07 12.15
C LYS A 551 26.79 22.30 11.26
N LYS A 552 25.60 22.51 10.70
CA LYS A 552 25.25 23.78 10.04
C LYS A 552 25.45 24.95 11.02
N GLY A 553 26.16 25.98 10.58
CA GLY A 553 26.56 27.15 11.36
C GLY A 553 27.78 26.93 12.25
N GLU A 554 28.34 25.72 12.34
CA GLU A 554 29.53 25.46 13.13
C GLU A 554 30.77 26.05 12.46
N GLU A 555 31.56 26.77 13.25
CA GLU A 555 32.89 27.23 12.85
C GLU A 555 33.97 26.38 13.51
N LYS A 556 35.01 26.04 12.75
CA LYS A 556 36.13 25.24 13.23
C LYS A 556 37.44 25.74 12.65
N VAL A 557 38.45 25.85 13.51
CA VAL A 557 39.83 26.09 13.10
C VAL A 557 40.60 24.78 13.14
N VAL A 558 41.30 24.46 12.06
CA VAL A 558 42.10 23.24 11.93
C VAL A 558 43.48 23.55 11.35
N ALA A 559 44.50 22.90 11.91
CA ALA A 559 45.84 22.87 11.34
C ALA A 559 46.05 21.53 10.62
N ILE A 560 46.33 21.58 9.33
CA ILE A 560 46.50 20.41 8.47
C ILE A 560 47.99 20.23 8.18
N PRO A 561 48.62 19.13 8.63
CA PRO A 561 50.03 18.89 8.37
C PRO A 561 50.28 18.54 6.89
N PRO A 562 51.52 18.72 6.36
CA PRO A 562 51.84 18.49 4.96
C PRO A 562 51.39 17.12 4.42
N GLU A 563 51.49 16.06 5.23
CA GLU A 563 51.13 14.68 4.87
C GLU A 563 49.64 14.51 4.58
N LYS A 564 48.80 15.36 5.18
CA LYS A 564 47.34 15.41 4.96
C LYS A 564 46.90 16.55 4.04
N ALA A 565 47.86 17.26 3.45
CA ALA A 565 47.68 18.34 2.49
C ALA A 565 48.30 17.98 1.12
N TYR A 566 49.33 18.71 0.68
CA TYR A 566 49.99 18.54 -0.63
C TYR A 566 51.30 17.74 -0.57
N GLY A 567 51.61 17.10 0.56
CA GLY A 567 52.84 16.33 0.78
C GLY A 567 54.08 17.20 1.02
N THR A 568 55.25 16.57 1.07
CA THR A 568 56.54 17.23 1.38
C THR A 568 57.35 17.63 0.15
N ASN A 569 56.95 17.22 -1.05
CA ASN A 569 57.69 17.49 -2.28
C ASN A 569 57.34 18.87 -2.85
N THR A 570 58.17 19.87 -2.55
CA THR A 570 58.00 21.28 -2.97
C THR A 570 58.00 21.50 -4.48
N SER A 571 58.51 20.55 -5.27
CA SER A 571 58.44 20.64 -6.75
C SER A 571 57.05 20.34 -7.32
N LYS A 572 56.13 19.75 -6.54
CA LYS A 572 54.78 19.39 -7.00
C LYS A 572 53.73 20.47 -6.72
N HIS A 573 53.87 21.24 -5.64
CA HIS A 573 52.90 22.27 -5.26
C HIS A 573 53.56 23.33 -4.37
N PHE A 574 53.22 24.61 -4.56
CA PHE A 574 53.83 25.71 -3.79
C PHE A 574 53.45 25.70 -2.29
N LEU A 575 52.35 25.05 -1.94
CA LEU A 575 51.93 24.80 -0.55
C LEU A 575 52.49 23.49 0.04
N ALA A 576 53.29 22.71 -0.69
CA ALA A 576 53.90 21.50 -0.16
C ALA A 576 54.94 21.83 0.93
N ASN A 577 55.14 20.89 1.86
CA ASN A 577 56.00 21.03 3.04
C ASN A 577 55.60 22.20 3.98
N LYS A 578 54.32 22.61 3.97
CA LYS A 578 53.78 23.65 4.85
C LYS A 578 52.57 23.10 5.61
N THR A 579 52.42 23.53 6.86
CA THR A 579 51.16 23.37 7.60
C THR A 579 50.14 24.36 7.05
N LEU A 580 48.95 23.88 6.73
CA LEU A 580 47.86 24.71 6.23
C LEU A 580 46.82 24.87 7.32
N ASN A 581 46.61 26.10 7.76
CA ASN A 581 45.60 26.42 8.74
C ASN A 581 44.34 26.88 8.03
N PHE A 582 43.18 26.42 8.50
CA PHE A 582 41.89 26.79 7.96
C PHE A 582 40.91 27.16 9.07
N LYS A 583 40.16 28.24 8.86
CA LYS A 583 38.91 28.55 9.56
C LYS A 583 37.80 28.19 8.61
N ILE A 584 36.90 27.30 9.03
CA ILE A 584 35.83 26.73 8.19
C ILE A 584 34.50 26.97 8.88
N LYS A 585 33.49 27.46 8.14
CA LYS A 585 32.09 27.57 8.57
C LYS A 585 31.21 26.75 7.65
N VAL A 586 30.33 25.91 8.21
CA VAL A 586 29.35 25.18 7.41
C VAL A 586 28.12 26.05 7.19
N GLU A 587 27.94 26.57 5.98
CA GLU A 587 26.78 27.40 5.62
C GLU A 587 25.53 26.54 5.40
N GLU A 588 25.68 25.41 4.72
CA GLU A 588 24.55 24.53 4.40
C GLU A 588 24.97 23.06 4.27
N ILE A 589 24.10 22.17 4.74
CA ILE A 589 24.20 20.73 4.53
C ILE A 589 22.95 20.30 3.75
N VAL A 590 23.15 19.85 2.52
CA VAL A 590 22.08 19.57 1.54
C VAL A 590 21.85 18.06 1.37
#